data_AF-A0A8S2YTI4-F1
#
_entry.id   AF-A0A8S2YTI4-F1
#
_cell.length_a   1.000
_cell.length_b   1.000
_cell.length_c   1.000
_cell.angle_alpha   90.00
_cell.angle_beta   90.00
_cell.angle_gamma   90.00
#
_symmetry.space_group_name_H-M   'P 1'
#
loop_
_entity.id
_entity.type
_entity.pdbx_description
1 polymer ?
#
loop_
_entity_poly.entity_id
_entity_poly.type
_entity_poly.pdbx_seq_one_letter_code
_entity_poly.pdbx_strand_id
1 'polypeptide(L)'
;MATSLIFVDVEWNEMANKVQIYSDNDGIYDCTLNKTDDNNETITYRMELLKVNEQTEYYLLIDKSGSSKLLESFHSNIEAVKSKFCSIFHDLTGNYWHLRESFSKIRGHYSYI
;
A
#
# COMPACT_ATOMS: atom_id res chain seq x y z
N MET A 1 -18.35 -7.34 5.80
CA MET A 1 -18.40 -6.48 4.60
C MET A 1 -17.46 -7.10 3.59
N ALA A 2 -17.92 -7.34 2.37
CA ALA A 2 -17.10 -7.93 1.31
C ALA A 2 -16.28 -6.82 0.65
N THR A 3 -14.95 -6.96 0.63
CA THR A 3 -14.09 -6.05 -0.12
C THR A 3 -14.11 -6.41 -1.60
N SER A 4 -14.33 -5.42 -2.46
CA SER A 4 -14.28 -5.61 -3.92
C SER A 4 -12.85 -5.40 -4.40
N LEU A 5 -12.28 -6.42 -5.06
CA LEU A 5 -10.97 -6.37 -5.70
C LEU A 5 -11.14 -5.93 -7.16
N ILE A 6 -10.50 -4.84 -7.57
CA ILE A 6 -10.53 -4.33 -8.94
C ILE A 6 -9.15 -4.55 -9.57
N PHE A 7 -9.13 -5.19 -10.75
CA PHE A 7 -7.93 -5.28 -11.59
C PHE A 7 -7.87 -4.05 -12.50
N VAL A 8 -6.72 -3.38 -12.47
CA VAL A 8 -6.64 -1.96 -12.77
C VAL A 8 -5.99 -1.73 -14.13
N ASP A 9 -6.76 -1.41 -15.17
CA ASP A 9 -6.20 -0.82 -16.40
C ASP A 9 -7.01 0.38 -16.92
N VAL A 10 -8.34 0.26 -17.06
CA VAL A 10 -9.15 1.35 -17.63
C VAL A 10 -9.67 2.33 -16.57
N GLU A 11 -10.12 1.84 -15.41
CA GLU A 11 -10.75 2.68 -14.37
C GLU A 11 -9.76 3.58 -13.59
N TRP A 12 -8.47 3.23 -13.55
CA TRP A 12 -7.48 4.01 -12.80
C TRP A 12 -7.07 5.32 -13.45
N ASN A 13 -6.99 5.35 -14.78
CA ASN A 13 -6.61 6.59 -15.48
C ASN A 13 -7.60 7.72 -15.19
N GLU A 14 -8.88 7.39 -14.94
CA GLU A 14 -9.89 8.36 -14.51
C GLU A 14 -9.85 8.67 -13.01
N MET A 15 -9.48 7.70 -12.17
CA MET A 15 -9.36 7.90 -10.72
C MET A 15 -8.10 8.65 -10.29
N ALA A 16 -7.00 8.56 -11.05
CA ALA A 16 -5.71 9.15 -10.68
C ALA A 16 -5.79 10.66 -10.41
N ASN A 17 -6.67 11.39 -11.10
CA ASN A 17 -6.90 12.82 -10.89
C ASN A 17 -7.91 13.15 -9.77
N LYS A 18 -8.58 12.13 -9.22
CA LYS A 18 -9.64 12.25 -8.21
C LYS A 18 -9.21 11.74 -6.84
N VAL A 19 -8.03 11.18 -6.71
CA VAL A 19 -7.51 10.64 -5.45
C VAL A 19 -6.25 11.37 -5.02
N GLN A 20 -5.96 11.32 -3.73
CA GLN A 20 -4.71 11.77 -3.13
C GLN A 20 -4.20 10.74 -2.13
N ILE A 21 -2.89 10.68 -1.92
CA ILE A 21 -2.32 9.86 -0.86
C ILE A 21 -2.84 10.38 0.48
N TYR A 22 -3.36 9.47 1.30
CA TYR A 22 -3.86 9.79 2.62
C TYR A 22 -2.72 10.03 3.59
N SER A 23 -2.89 11.04 4.44
CA SER A 23 -2.01 11.32 5.56
C SER A 23 -2.83 11.73 6.78
N ASP A 24 -2.28 11.42 7.95
CA ASP A 24 -2.79 11.87 9.24
C ASP A 24 -1.62 12.09 10.22
N ASN A 25 -1.91 12.08 11.52
CA ASN A 25 -0.90 12.26 12.57
C ASN A 25 0.17 11.15 12.61
N ASP A 26 -0.13 9.95 12.09
CA ASP A 26 0.83 8.85 11.96
C ASP A 26 1.72 9.01 10.71
N GLY A 27 1.44 10.01 9.87
CA GLY A 27 2.19 10.41 8.68
C GLY A 27 1.51 10.04 7.36
N ILE A 28 2.30 10.00 6.29
CA ILE A 28 1.83 9.74 4.92
C ILE A 28 1.83 8.23 4.68
N TYR A 29 0.68 7.66 4.31
CA TYR A 29 0.51 6.23 4.03
C TYR A 29 0.92 5.87 2.59
N ASP A 30 2.21 6.01 2.33
CA ASP A 30 2.88 5.64 1.08
C ASP A 30 4.21 4.96 1.41
N CYS A 31 4.45 3.79 0.84
CA CYS A 31 5.75 3.13 0.96
C CYS A 31 6.13 2.36 -0.30
N THR A 32 7.43 2.38 -0.59
CA THR A 32 8.07 1.46 -1.53
C THR A 32 8.97 0.51 -0.76
N LEU A 33 8.87 -0.78 -1.07
CA LEU A 33 9.61 -1.86 -0.42
C LEU A 33 10.35 -2.68 -1.47
N ASN A 34 11.63 -2.99 -1.23
CA ASN A 34 12.42 -3.83 -2.14
C ASN A 34 12.93 -5.10 -1.45
N LYS A 35 12.95 -6.20 -2.21
CA LYS A 35 13.63 -7.44 -1.83
C LYS A 35 14.39 -7.98 -3.03
N THR A 36 15.66 -8.32 -2.82
CA THR A 36 16.42 -9.12 -3.78
C THR A 36 16.09 -10.58 -3.55
N ASP A 37 15.68 -11.29 -4.61
CA ASP A 37 15.40 -12.72 -4.56
C ASP A 37 16.67 -13.57 -4.77
N ASP A 38 16.51 -14.89 -4.74
CA ASP A 38 17.63 -15.82 -4.89
C ASP A 38 18.24 -15.82 -6.30
N ASN A 39 17.54 -15.24 -7.29
CA ASN A 39 18.03 -15.06 -8.66
C ASN A 39 18.77 -13.73 -8.84
N ASN A 40 18.99 -12.96 -7.75
CA ASN A 40 19.55 -11.62 -7.76
C ASN A 40 18.68 -10.60 -8.52
N GLU A 41 17.38 -10.87 -8.65
CA GLU A 41 16.40 -9.93 -9.19
C GLU A 41 15.81 -9.09 -8.05
N THR A 42 15.58 -7.80 -8.32
CA THR A 42 14.94 -6.91 -7.34
C THR A 42 13.44 -6.89 -7.57
N ILE A 43 12.69 -7.36 -6.57
CA ILE A 43 11.24 -7.26 -6.50
C ILE A 43 10.89 -5.99 -5.74
N THR A 44 10.13 -5.11 -6.38
CA THR A 44 9.59 -3.88 -5.80
C THR A 44 8.12 -4.06 -5.46
N TYR A 45 7.74 -3.56 -4.29
CA TYR A 45 6.37 -3.56 -3.79
C TYR A 45 6.02 -2.15 -3.33
N ARG A 46 5.10 -1.49 -4.01
CA ARG A 46 4.57 -0.16 -3.64
C ARG A 46 3.18 -0.31 -3.04
N MET A 47 2.93 0.42 -1.97
CA MET A 47 1.63 0.48 -1.31
C MET A 47 1.25 1.92 -1.05
N GLU A 48 0.02 2.28 -1.37
CA GLU A 48 -0.52 3.61 -1.13
C GLU A 48 -1.94 3.52 -0.58
N LEU A 49 -2.19 4.19 0.54
CA LEU A 49 -3.56 4.46 0.99
C LEU A 49 -4.03 5.72 0.29
N LEU A 50 -5.11 5.61 -0.47
CA LEU A 50 -5.66 6.69 -1.26
C LEU A 50 -7.00 7.14 -0.68
N LYS A 51 -7.25 8.45 -0.72
CA LYS A 51 -8.54 9.06 -0.40
C LYS A 51 -9.10 9.75 -1.64
N VAL A 52 -10.36 9.51 -1.95
CA VAL A 52 -11.08 10.25 -3.01
C VAL A 52 -11.30 11.69 -2.57
N ASN A 53 -10.97 12.62 -3.45
CA ASN A 53 -11.18 14.06 -3.24
C ASN A 53 -12.67 14.34 -3.00
N GLU A 54 -12.95 15.22 -2.04
CA GLU A 54 -14.32 15.68 -1.71
C GLU A 54 -15.28 14.57 -1.22
N GLN A 55 -14.83 13.32 -1.10
CA GLN A 55 -15.63 12.18 -0.67
C GLN A 55 -15.00 11.46 0.52
N THR A 56 -15.80 10.64 1.19
CA THR A 56 -15.34 9.72 2.23
C THR A 56 -15.20 8.32 1.65
N GLU A 57 -14.35 8.20 0.64
CA GLU A 57 -14.02 6.90 0.04
C GLU A 57 -12.50 6.69 0.05
N TYR A 58 -12.09 5.49 0.42
CA TYR A 58 -10.70 5.10 0.56
C TYR A 58 -10.39 3.85 -0.24
N TYR A 59 -9.19 3.81 -0.79
CA TYR A 59 -8.64 2.66 -1.50
C TYR A 59 -7.27 2.30 -0.96
N LEU A 60 -6.93 1.01 -1.05
CA LEU A 60 -5.56 0.55 -0.92
C LEU A 60 -5.06 0.16 -2.31
N LEU A 61 -4.04 0.88 -2.78
CA LEU A 61 -3.31 0.51 -3.98
C LEU A 61 -2.10 -0.33 -3.59
N ILE A 62 -1.91 -1.43 -4.30
CA ILE A 62 -0.76 -2.32 -4.17
C ILE A 62 -0.22 -2.60 -5.56
N ASP A 63 1.06 -2.30 -5.78
CA ASP A 63 1.76 -2.59 -7.01
C ASP A 63 2.99 -3.44 -6.73
N LYS A 64 2.99 -4.68 -7.23
CA LYS A 64 4.14 -5.56 -7.17
C LYS A 64 4.73 -5.70 -8.57
N SER A 65 6.00 -5.28 -8.71
CA SER A 65 6.72 -5.32 -9.98
C SER A 65 6.61 -6.68 -10.66
N GLY A 66 6.12 -6.71 -11.90
CA GLY A 66 6.07 -7.90 -12.74
C GLY A 66 4.88 -8.85 -12.49
N SER A 67 3.88 -8.46 -11.71
CA SER A 67 2.73 -9.35 -11.45
C SER A 67 1.39 -8.65 -11.62
N SER A 68 1.07 -7.66 -10.78
CA SER A 68 -0.28 -7.11 -10.71
C SER A 68 -0.32 -5.80 -9.94
N LYS A 69 -1.15 -4.90 -10.43
CA LYS A 69 -1.65 -3.74 -9.70
C LYS A 69 -3.03 -4.10 -9.13
N LEU A 70 -3.14 -4.12 -7.81
CA LEU A 70 -4.38 -4.34 -7.10
C LEU A 70 -4.89 -3.03 -6.52
N LEU A 71 -6.17 -2.74 -6.74
CA LEU A 71 -6.88 -1.67 -6.06
C LEU A 71 -8.08 -2.26 -5.32
N GLU A 72 -8.09 -2.08 -4.00
CA GLU A 72 -9.14 -2.59 -3.11
C GLU A 72 -9.92 -1.41 -2.52
N SER A 73 -11.24 -1.36 -2.72
CA SER A 73 -12.11 -0.32 -2.15
C SER A 73 -12.54 -0.66 -0.73
N PHE A 74 -12.41 0.31 0.18
CA PHE A 74 -12.85 0.21 1.57
C PHE A 74 -14.04 1.12 1.86
N HIS A 75 -14.63 1.74 0.82
CA HIS A 75 -15.68 2.74 0.96
C HIS A 75 -15.29 3.78 2.02
N SER A 76 -16.16 4.09 2.98
CA SER A 76 -15.91 5.07 4.04
C SER A 76 -15.14 4.55 5.25
N ASN A 77 -14.63 3.32 5.23
CA ASN A 77 -13.98 2.70 6.38
C ASN A 77 -12.47 2.94 6.42
N ILE A 78 -12.06 4.11 6.93
CA ILE A 78 -10.66 4.49 7.09
C ILE A 78 -9.87 3.51 7.99
N GLU A 79 -10.47 3.04 9.09
CA GLU A 79 -9.80 2.15 10.03
C GLU A 79 -9.46 0.80 9.39
N ALA A 80 -10.35 0.25 8.57
CA ALA A 80 -10.12 -1.00 7.86
C ALA A 80 -8.97 -0.88 6.85
N VAL A 81 -8.92 0.20 6.07
CA VAL A 81 -7.84 0.39 5.08
C VAL A 81 -6.50 0.67 5.76
N LYS A 82 -6.47 1.47 6.85
CA LYS A 82 -5.27 1.68 7.67
C LYS A 82 -4.76 0.37 8.25
N SER A 83 -5.67 -0.43 8.84
CA SER A 83 -5.33 -1.73 9.41
C SER A 83 -4.77 -2.68 8.34
N LYS A 84 -5.36 -2.69 7.14
CA LYS A 84 -4.88 -3.55 6.04
C LYS A 84 -3.50 -3.11 5.56
N PHE A 85 -3.28 -1.81 5.35
CA PHE A 85 -1.98 -1.25 5.00
C PHE A 85 -0.91 -1.65 6.03
N CYS A 86 -1.17 -1.38 7.32
CA CYS A 86 -0.23 -1.69 8.40
C CYS A 86 0.07 -3.18 8.51
N SER A 87 -0.94 -4.04 8.34
CA SER A 87 -0.78 -5.50 8.36
C SER A 87 0.15 -5.97 7.23
N ILE A 88 -0.09 -5.51 5.99
CA ILE A 88 0.74 -5.92 4.85
C ILE A 88 2.18 -5.42 5.01
N PHE A 89 2.36 -4.18 5.47
CA PHE A 89 3.70 -3.65 5.76
C PHE A 89 4.42 -4.53 6.79
N HIS A 90 3.72 -4.93 7.86
CA HIS A 90 4.27 -5.82 8.88
C HIS A 90 4.61 -7.20 8.33
N ASP A 91 3.73 -7.82 7.55
CA ASP A 91 3.97 -9.14 6.97
C ASP A 91 5.19 -9.12 6.03
N LEU A 92 5.35 -8.06 5.24
CA LEU A 92 6.45 -7.94 4.28
C LEU A 92 7.78 -7.58 4.94
N THR A 93 7.78 -6.78 6.00
CA THR A 93 9.01 -6.21 6.57
C THR A 93 9.38 -6.72 7.96
N GLY A 94 8.42 -7.29 8.69
CA GLY A 94 8.50 -7.60 10.12
C GLY A 94 8.51 -6.37 11.05
N ASN A 95 8.30 -5.16 10.53
CA ASN A 95 8.30 -3.91 11.28
C ASN A 95 6.87 -3.36 11.44
N TYR A 96 6.61 -2.56 12.47
CA TYR A 96 5.33 -1.86 12.61
C TYR A 96 5.37 -0.51 11.89
N TRP A 97 4.31 -0.17 11.15
CA TRP A 97 4.23 1.07 10.38
C TRP A 97 4.46 2.35 11.20
N HIS A 98 3.90 2.42 12.41
CA HIS A 98 4.06 3.56 13.30
C HIS A 98 5.50 3.71 13.86
N LEU A 99 6.36 2.69 13.68
CA LEU A 99 7.78 2.72 14.05
C LEU A 99 8.71 2.75 12.83
N ARG A 100 8.20 3.08 11.64
CA ARG A 100 8.96 3.06 10.38
C ARG A 100 10.18 3.99 10.37
N GLU A 101 10.20 5.04 11.19
CA GLU A 101 11.39 5.91 11.34
C GLU A 101 12.57 5.19 11.99
N SER A 102 12.29 4.15 12.78
CA SER A 102 13.29 3.26 13.39
C SER A 102 13.36 1.92 12.67
N PHE A 103 13.12 1.91 11.35
CA PHE A 103 13.09 0.69 10.55
C PHE A 103 14.35 -0.15 10.70
N SER A 104 14.18 -1.45 10.92
CA SER A 104 15.28 -2.41 10.97
C SER A 104 15.13 -3.46 9.87
N LYS A 105 16.15 -3.58 9.02
CA LYS A 105 16.18 -4.59 7.96
C LYS A 105 16.29 -6.00 8.56
N ILE A 106 15.30 -6.84 8.27
CA ILE A 106 15.31 -8.26 8.66
C ILE A 106 15.71 -9.13 7.44
N ARG A 107 16.59 -10.10 7.66
CA ARG A 107 16.99 -11.07 6.62
C ARG A 107 15.77 -11.84 6.14
N GLY A 108 15.61 -11.97 4.81
CA GLY A 108 14.49 -12.67 4.19
C GLY A 108 13.21 -11.84 3.99
N HIS A 109 13.11 -10.67 4.64
CA HIS A 109 12.00 -9.73 4.47
C HIS A 109 12.31 -8.67 3.40
N TYR A 110 11.33 -7.83 3.07
CA TYR A 110 11.53 -6.63 2.26
C TYR A 110 12.26 -5.54 3.07
N SER A 111 12.91 -4.60 2.37
CA SER A 111 13.49 -3.38 2.94
C SER A 111 12.58 -2.22 2.64
N TYR A 112 12.34 -1.35 3.62
CA TYR A 112 11.76 -0.03 3.38
C TYR A 112 12.84 0.89 2.79
N ILE A 113 12.43 1.79 1.89
CA ILE A 113 13.29 2.66 1.08
C ILE A 113 12.71 4.07 1.07
#